data_AF-A0A7G4JQC1-F1
#
_entry.id   AF-A0A7G4JQC1-F1
#
_cell.length_a   1.000
_cell.length_b   1.000
_cell.length_c   1.000
_cell.angle_alpha   90.00
_cell.angle_beta   90.00
_cell.angle_gamma   90.00
#
_symmetry.space_group_name_H-M   'P 1'
#
loop_
_entity.id
_entity.type
_entity.pdbx_description
1 polymer ?
#
loop_
_entity_poly.entity_id
_entity_poly.type
_entity_poly.pdbx_seq_one_letter_code
_entity_poly.pdbx_strand_id
1 'polypeptide(L)'
;MGQMQERITTTTKGSITSVQAIYVPADDLTDPAPATSFAHLDATTVLSRSIAEKGIYPAVDPLDSTSRMLDPMIVGEEHYEVARKVQMTLQRYKALQDIIA
;
A
#
# COMPACT_ATOMS: atom_id res chain seq x y z
N MET A 1 15.26 8.30 11.87
CA MET A 1 13.93 8.05 11.28
C MET A 1 12.83 8.10 12.34
N GLY A 2 12.80 7.20 13.32
CA GLY A 2 11.70 7.10 14.31
C GLY A 2 11.30 8.41 15.01
N GLN A 3 12.25 9.18 15.56
CA GLN A 3 11.95 10.46 16.23
C GLN A 3 11.25 11.50 15.35
N MET A 4 11.47 11.46 14.03
CA MET A 4 10.77 12.35 13.10
C MET A 4 9.37 11.83 12.80
N GLN A 5 9.23 10.53 12.55
CA GLN A 5 7.94 9.92 12.21
C GLN A 5 6.95 9.98 13.38
N GLU A 6 7.40 9.79 14.61
CA GLU A 6 6.54 9.86 15.80
C GLU A 6 5.96 11.26 16.07
N ARG A 7 6.60 12.32 15.54
CA ARG A 7 6.06 13.69 15.62
C ARG A 7 4.92 13.92 14.62
N ILE A 8 4.83 13.08 13.59
CA ILE A 8 3.81 13.14 12.55
C ILE A 8 2.67 12.23 12.99
N THR A 9 1.82 12.74 13.88
CA THR A 9 0.70 11.98 14.42
C THR A 9 -0.48 12.88 14.78
N THR A 10 -1.61 12.26 15.08
CA THR A 10 -2.79 12.95 15.60
C THR A 10 -2.71 13.06 17.12
N THR A 11 -3.01 14.25 17.63
CA THR A 11 -3.07 14.54 19.07
C THR A 11 -4.47 14.99 19.46
N THR A 12 -4.73 15.17 20.75
CA THR A 12 -6.00 15.74 21.25
C THR A 12 -6.22 17.20 20.83
N LYS A 13 -5.19 17.90 20.35
CA LYS A 13 -5.28 19.30 19.90
C LYS A 13 -5.54 19.46 18.40
N GLY A 14 -5.35 18.40 17.62
CA GLY A 14 -5.47 18.43 16.16
C GLY A 14 -4.80 17.22 15.52
N SER A 15 -5.04 17.06 14.21
CA SER A 15 -4.53 15.94 13.41
C SER A 15 -3.53 16.42 12.36
N ILE A 16 -2.54 15.56 12.08
CA ILE A 16 -1.64 15.70 10.94
C ILE A 16 -1.78 14.43 10.10
N THR A 17 -2.17 14.58 8.84
CA THR A 17 -2.17 13.50 7.85
C THR A 17 -1.00 13.74 6.90
N SER A 18 0.01 12.88 6.96
CA SER A 18 1.19 13.00 6.08
C SER A 18 1.12 12.05 4.91
N VAL A 19 1.51 12.53 3.73
CA VAL A 19 1.76 11.73 2.54
C VAL A 19 3.24 11.85 2.22
N GLN A 20 3.95 10.71 2.25
CA GLN A 20 5.41 10.67 2.13
C GLN A 20 5.79 9.88 0.87
N ALA A 21 6.58 10.50 0.00
CA ALA A 21 7.14 9.82 -1.16
C ALA A 21 8.43 9.09 -0.73
N ILE A 22 8.40 7.76 -0.79
CA ILE A 22 9.57 6.92 -0.53
C ILE A 22 10.11 6.44 -1.87
N TYR A 23 11.33 6.85 -2.18
CA TYR A 23 12.06 6.33 -3.33
C TYR A 23 12.65 4.97 -2.98
N VAL A 24 12.35 3.95 -3.80
CA VAL A 24 12.88 2.60 -3.65
C VAL A 24 14.04 2.44 -4.65
N PRO A 25 15.30 2.31 -4.18
CA PRO A 25 16.43 2.11 -5.07
C PRO A 25 16.31 0.76 -5.80
N ALA A 26 16.54 0.77 -7.11
CA ALA A 26 16.58 -0.44 -7.93
C ALA A 26 15.32 -1.34 -7.85
N ASP A 27 14.16 -0.77 -7.49
CA ASP A 27 12.90 -1.50 -7.29
C ASP A 27 12.98 -2.61 -6.20
N ASP A 28 13.96 -2.55 -5.29
CA ASP A 28 14.14 -3.52 -4.20
C ASP A 28 13.47 -3.05 -2.88
N LEU A 29 12.30 -3.61 -2.58
CA LEU A 29 11.54 -3.35 -1.36
C LEU A 29 12.15 -3.98 -0.10
N THR A 30 13.14 -4.86 -0.25
CA THR A 30 13.82 -5.52 0.88
C THR A 30 15.01 -4.72 1.42
N ASP A 31 15.34 -3.59 0.78
CA ASP A 31 16.36 -2.68 1.27
C ASP A 31 15.99 -2.17 2.69
N PRO A 32 16.96 -2.09 3.62
CA PRO A 32 16.70 -1.69 5.00
C PRO A 32 16.13 -0.25 5.14
N ALA A 33 16.36 0.65 4.18
CA ALA A 33 15.84 2.02 4.24
C ALA A 33 14.30 2.09 4.06
N PRO A 34 13.69 1.50 3.01
CA PRO A 34 12.24 1.42 2.90
C PRO A 34 11.63 0.50 3.97
N ALA A 35 12.27 -0.64 4.30
CA ALA A 35 11.76 -1.57 5.30
C ALA A 35 11.56 -0.92 6.68
N THR A 36 12.50 -0.08 7.13
CA THR A 36 12.37 0.65 8.40
C THR A 36 11.33 1.76 8.35
N SER A 37 11.08 2.33 7.16
CA SER A 37 10.07 3.37 6.97
C SER A 37 8.66 2.78 7.00
N PHE A 38 8.45 1.58 6.43
CA PHE A 38 7.15 0.91 6.41
C PHE A 38 6.59 0.59 7.80
N ALA A 39 7.45 0.31 8.78
CA ALA A 39 7.02 0.04 10.16
C ALA A 39 6.25 1.21 10.80
N HIS A 40 6.54 2.45 10.34
CA HIS A 40 5.93 3.67 10.87
C HIS A 40 4.72 4.16 10.07
N LEU A 41 4.39 3.53 8.93
CA LEU A 41 3.29 3.96 8.09
C LEU A 41 2.01 3.19 8.40
N ASP A 42 0.89 3.91 8.44
CA ASP A 42 -0.45 3.31 8.64
C ASP A 42 -1.03 2.76 7.33
N ALA A 43 -0.58 3.29 6.19
CA ALA A 43 -0.94 2.80 4.87
C ALA A 43 0.25 2.96 3.91
N THR A 44 0.38 2.02 2.98
CA THR A 44 1.39 2.02 1.93
C THR A 44 0.70 1.93 0.58
N THR A 45 1.01 2.88 -0.30
CA THR A 45 0.57 2.85 -1.70
C THR A 45 1.79 2.60 -2.57
N VAL A 46 1.91 1.38 -3.10
CA VAL A 46 3.04 0.97 -3.93
C VAL A 46 2.75 1.33 -5.37
N LEU A 47 3.69 2.01 -6.03
CA LEU A 47 3.59 2.33 -7.46
C LEU A 47 4.47 1.37 -8.26
N SER A 48 3.89 0.67 -9.23
CA SER A 48 4.58 -0.36 -10.01
C SER A 48 4.83 0.07 -11.45
N ARG A 49 6.08 -0.09 -11.90
CA ARG A 49 6.46 0.14 -13.31
C ARG A 49 5.65 -0.74 -14.26
N SER A 50 5.45 -2.01 -13.92
CA SER A 50 4.72 -2.98 -14.75
C SER A 50 3.25 -2.60 -15.01
N ILE A 51 2.64 -1.82 -14.11
CA ILE A 51 1.27 -1.31 -14.25
C ILE A 51 1.26 -0.06 -15.14
N ALA A 52 2.24 0.83 -14.96
CA ALA A 52 2.42 2.00 -15.81
C ALA A 52 2.70 1.62 -17.28
N GLU A 53 3.49 0.57 -17.51
CA GLU A 53 3.78 0.05 -18.87
C GLU A 53 2.54 -0.47 -19.59
N LYS A 54 1.50 -0.88 -18.85
CA LYS A 54 0.18 -1.25 -19.39
C LYS A 54 -0.70 -0.02 -19.70
N GLY A 55 -0.23 1.20 -19.41
CA GLY A 55 -0.97 2.44 -19.61
C GLY A 55 -2.00 2.76 -18.52
N ILE A 56 -1.94 2.09 -17.37
CA ILE A 56 -2.90 2.29 -16.27
C ILE A 56 -2.39 3.39 -15.33
N TYR A 57 -3.21 4.43 -15.13
CA TYR A 57 -2.89 5.55 -14.25
C TYR A 57 -4.04 5.85 -13.27
N PRO A 58 -3.76 6.03 -11.97
CA PRO A 58 -2.45 5.95 -11.32
C PRO A 58 -1.89 4.51 -11.27
N ALA A 59 -0.56 4.37 -11.35
CA ALA A 59 0.13 3.07 -11.44
C ALA A 59 0.22 2.32 -10.10
N VAL A 60 -0.88 2.30 -9.34
CA VAL A 60 -0.96 1.69 -8.00
C VAL A 60 -1.03 0.17 -8.13
N ASP A 61 -0.18 -0.54 -7.39
CA ASP A 61 -0.30 -1.99 -7.23
C ASP A 61 -1.35 -2.34 -6.17
N PRO A 62 -2.49 -2.93 -6.55
CA PRO A 62 -3.58 -3.22 -5.62
C PRO A 62 -3.32 -4.42 -4.69
N LEU A 63 -2.29 -5.23 -4.97
CA LEU A 63 -1.92 -6.41 -4.18
C LEU A 63 -0.81 -6.08 -3.19
N ASP A 64 0.13 -5.22 -3.58
CA ASP A 64 1.26 -4.81 -2.71
C ASP A 64 0.92 -3.57 -1.86
N SER A 65 -0.13 -2.81 -2.20
CA SER A 65 -0.60 -1.69 -1.38
C SER A 65 -1.45 -2.18 -0.20
N THR A 66 -1.21 -1.61 1.00
CA THR A 66 -1.89 -2.04 2.23
C THR A 66 -2.33 -0.85 3.08
N SER A 67 -3.31 -1.06 3.95
CA SER A 67 -3.75 -0.05 4.92
C SER A 67 -4.25 -0.74 6.18
N ARG A 68 -3.84 -0.22 7.35
CA ARG A 68 -4.38 -0.63 8.66
C ARG A 68 -5.85 -0.28 8.82
N MET A 69 -6.34 0.70 8.05
CA MET A 69 -7.76 1.08 8.09
C MET A 69 -8.65 0.12 7.32
N LEU A 70 -8.10 -0.80 6.51
CA LEU A 70 -8.88 -1.83 5.82
C LEU A 70 -9.23 -2.97 6.78
N ASP A 71 -10.04 -2.65 7.76
CA ASP A 71 -10.57 -3.54 8.79
C ASP A 71 -12.11 -3.40 8.83
N PRO A 72 -12.88 -4.50 8.86
CA PRO A 72 -14.34 -4.42 8.86
C PRO A 72 -14.91 -3.66 10.06
N MET A 73 -14.20 -3.58 11.18
CA MET A 73 -14.60 -2.78 12.35
C MET A 73 -14.41 -1.27 12.13
N ILE A 74 -13.60 -0.86 11.16
CA ILE A 74 -13.30 0.54 10.84
C ILE A 74 -14.11 1.00 9.62
N VAL A 75 -14.04 0.26 8.51
CA VAL A 75 -14.68 0.65 7.24
C VAL A 75 -16.05 0.03 7.01
N GLY A 76 -16.48 -0.88 7.89
CA GLY A 76 -17.69 -1.67 7.71
C GLY A 76 -17.48 -2.94 6.89
N GLU A 77 -18.38 -3.90 7.09
CA GLU A 77 -18.29 -5.23 6.50
C GLU A 77 -18.40 -5.21 4.97
N GLU A 78 -19.36 -4.44 4.43
CA GLU A 78 -19.56 -4.34 2.97
C GLU A 78 -18.32 -3.83 2.24
N HIS A 79 -17.72 -2.73 2.73
CA HIS A 79 -16.51 -2.17 2.12
C HIS A 79 -15.34 -3.16 2.19
N TYR A 80 -15.13 -3.76 3.37
CA TYR A 80 -14.09 -4.75 3.55
C TYR A 80 -14.25 -5.95 2.60
N GLU A 81 -15.46 -6.50 2.50
CA GLU A 81 -15.73 -7.64 1.61
C GLU A 81 -15.50 -7.29 0.14
N VAL A 82 -15.99 -6.14 -0.32
CA VAL A 82 -15.82 -5.71 -1.72
C VAL A 82 -14.33 -5.56 -2.03
N ALA A 83 -13.57 -4.89 -1.17
CA ALA A 83 -12.12 -4.74 -1.33
C ALA A 83 -11.39 -6.09 -1.38
N ARG A 84 -11.73 -7.02 -0.48
CA ARG A 84 -11.15 -8.36 -0.46
C ARG A 84 -11.50 -9.18 -1.71
N LYS A 85 -12.74 -9.11 -2.20
CA LYS A 85 -13.16 -9.80 -3.43
C LYS A 85 -12.39 -9.30 -4.66
N VAL A 86 -12.15 -7.99 -4.75
CA VAL A 86 -11.32 -7.40 -5.81
C VAL A 86 -9.88 -7.93 -5.73
N GLN A 87 -9.27 -7.91 -4.54
CA GLN A 87 -7.91 -8.46 -4.33
C GLN A 87 -7.82 -9.94 -4.71
N MET A 88 -8.77 -10.77 -4.27
CA MET A 88 -8.80 -12.21 -4.60
C MET A 88 -8.89 -12.45 -6.11
N THR A 89 -9.70 -11.66 -6.81
CA THR A 89 -9.87 -11.77 -8.26
C THR A 89 -8.57 -11.43 -8.98
N LEU A 90 -7.90 -10.35 -8.58
CA LEU A 90 -6.63 -9.92 -9.15
C LEU A 90 -5.49 -10.90 -8.84
N GLN A 91 -5.45 -11.47 -7.63
CA GLN A 91 -4.49 -12.49 -7.25
C GLN A 91 -4.65 -13.74 -8.14
N ARG A 92 -5.89 -14.18 -8.35
CA ARG A 92 -6.19 -15.32 -9.23
C ARG A 92 -5.81 -15.03 -10.68
N TYR A 93 -6.08 -13.81 -11.16
CA TYR A 93 -5.67 -13.37 -12.49
C TYR A 93 -4.14 -13.45 -12.65
N LYS A 94 -3.37 -12.94 -11.68
CA LYS A 94 -1.90 -13.00 -11.70
C LYS A 94 -1.38 -14.44 -11.73
N ALA A 95 -1.93 -15.32 -10.89
CA ALA A 95 -1.57 -16.74 -10.88
C ALA A 95 -1.89 -17.47 -12.20
N LEU A 96 -2.99 -17.10 -12.87
CA LEU A 96 -3.34 -17.65 -14.18
C LEU A 96 -2.44 -17.09 -15.29
N GLN A 97 -2.01 -15.82 -15.18
CA GLN A 97 -1.10 -15.21 -16.13
C GLN A 97 0.25 -15.95 -16.18
N ASP A 98 0.76 -16.42 -15.03
CA ASP A 98 1.99 -17.22 -14.95
C ASP A 98 1.86 -18.60 -15.63
N ILE A 99 0.64 -19.14 -15.78
CA ILE A 99 0.38 -20.42 -16.45
C ILE A 99 0.23 -20.25 -17.97
N ILE A 100 -0.24 -19.08 -18.42
CA ILE A 100 -0.51 -18.79 -19.83
C ILE A 100 0.78 -18.40 -20.59
N ALA A 101 1.84 -18.05 -19.87
CA ALA A 101 3.13 -17.63 -20.42
C ALA A 101 3.87 -18.74 -21.20
#